data_AF-A0A7K0FZG1-F1
#
_entry.id   AF-A0A7K0FZG1-F1
#
_cell.length_a   1.000
_cell.length_b   1.000
_cell.length_c   1.000
_cell.angle_alpha   90.00
_cell.angle_beta   90.00
_cell.angle_gamma   90.00
#
_symmetry.space_group_name_H-M   'P 1'
#
loop_
_entity.id
_entity.type
_entity.pdbx_description
1 polymer ?
#
loop_
_entity_poly.entity_id
_entity_poly.type
_entity_poly.pdbx_seq_one_letter_code
_entity_poly.pdbx_strand_id
1 'polypeptide(L)'
;MTKLEELKKHLKRGNVYRRTDLTKWSKSVDRHLHALLEDGTLQKLSQGLYSYPKETTFGKTPPEEESLVRSFLKDDRFLLTSPNAYNSLGVGTTQLYNKRTVYNHKRHGEFTLGNRKFFFRIKPHFPKKLTEEFLLVDLVNNLGTLAEDQNEVLKNIFSKIQVMDAKKLERSTLEYGSVKAKKLLLPLLAHRENTQYAF
;
A
#
# COMPACT_ATOMS: atom_id res chain seq x y z
N MET A 1 -19.71 25.20 27.41
CA MET A 1 -19.32 24.30 26.28
C MET A 1 -19.33 22.87 26.78
N THR A 2 -19.93 21.92 26.07
CA THR A 2 -19.98 20.52 26.54
C THR A 2 -18.63 19.83 26.31
N LYS A 3 -18.36 18.75 27.04
CA LYS A 3 -17.14 17.93 26.83
C LYS A 3 -17.08 17.28 25.44
N LEU A 4 -18.23 17.10 24.79
CA LEU A 4 -18.31 16.64 23.40
C LEU A 4 -17.80 17.72 22.43
N GLU A 5 -18.22 18.97 22.64
CA GLU A 5 -17.77 20.10 21.81
C GLU A 5 -16.28 20.44 22.01
N GLU A 6 -15.75 20.24 23.22
CA GLU A 6 -14.30 20.28 23.45
C GLU A 6 -13.55 19.21 22.65
N LEU A 7 -14.05 17.96 22.63
CA LEU A 7 -13.47 16.88 21.83
C LEU A 7 -13.49 17.21 20.32
N LYS A 8 -14.60 17.72 19.80
CA LYS A 8 -14.75 18.07 18.38
C LYS A 8 -13.69 19.05 17.89
N LYS A 9 -13.26 20.00 18.73
CA LYS A 9 -12.19 20.96 18.41
C LYS A 9 -10.83 20.31 18.12
N HIS A 10 -10.58 19.12 18.64
CA HIS A 10 -9.35 18.37 18.37
C HIS A 10 -9.44 17.52 17.08
N LEU A 11 -10.65 17.33 16.55
CA LEU A 11 -10.87 16.55 15.33
C LEU A 11 -10.66 17.43 14.10
N LYS A 12 -10.02 16.85 13.08
CA LYS A 12 -9.74 17.49 11.79
C LYS A 12 -10.39 16.68 10.68
N ARG A 13 -11.11 17.38 9.80
CA ARG A 13 -11.70 16.79 8.60
C ARG A 13 -10.60 16.18 7.72
N GLY A 14 -10.87 15.01 7.18
CA GLY A 14 -9.94 14.16 6.43
C GLY A 14 -9.10 13.19 7.26
N ASN A 15 -9.11 13.29 8.60
CA ASN A 15 -8.26 12.44 9.43
C ASN A 15 -8.96 11.14 9.88
N VAL A 16 -8.13 10.14 10.16
CA VAL A 16 -8.51 8.86 10.73
C VAL A 16 -8.02 8.76 12.17
N TYR A 17 -8.92 8.40 13.07
CA TYR A 17 -8.72 8.30 14.51
C TYR A 17 -8.99 6.88 14.98
N ARG A 18 -8.15 6.39 15.89
CA ARG A 18 -8.52 5.25 16.72
C ARG A 18 -9.32 5.67 17.92
N ARG A 19 -10.09 4.74 18.49
CA ARG A 19 -10.66 4.90 19.84
C ARG A 19 -9.60 5.38 20.84
N THR A 20 -8.39 4.79 20.79
CA THR A 20 -7.29 5.12 21.70
C THR A 20 -6.72 6.51 21.50
N ASP A 21 -6.91 7.13 20.34
CA ASP A 21 -6.43 8.51 20.12
C ASP A 21 -7.34 9.51 20.83
N LEU A 22 -8.64 9.20 20.90
CA LEU A 22 -9.66 10.04 21.53
C LEU A 22 -9.58 10.04 23.07
N THR A 23 -8.92 9.07 23.68
CA THR A 23 -8.71 9.03 25.14
C THR A 23 -7.88 10.21 25.64
N LYS A 24 -7.09 10.84 24.74
CA LYS A 24 -6.31 12.05 25.04
C LYS A 24 -7.19 13.26 25.37
N TRP A 25 -8.42 13.28 24.86
CA TRP A 25 -9.30 14.44 24.91
C TRP A 25 -10.67 14.14 25.55
N SER A 26 -10.95 12.87 25.87
CA SER A 26 -12.20 12.47 26.51
C SER A 26 -12.00 11.36 27.54
N LYS A 27 -12.59 11.54 28.72
CA LYS A 27 -12.74 10.49 29.75
C LYS A 27 -13.94 9.57 29.50
N SER A 28 -14.86 9.97 28.62
CA SER A 28 -16.09 9.23 28.27
C SER A 28 -16.09 8.89 26.77
N VAL A 29 -15.03 8.21 26.32
CA VAL A 29 -14.76 7.99 24.89
C VAL A 29 -15.91 7.32 24.17
N ASP A 30 -16.48 6.24 24.72
CA ASP A 30 -17.51 5.47 24.02
C ASP A 30 -18.81 6.26 23.87
N ARG A 31 -19.20 7.03 24.91
CA ARG A 31 -20.35 7.94 24.85
C ARG A 31 -20.15 9.03 23.79
N HIS A 32 -18.97 9.65 23.75
CA HIS A 32 -18.70 10.70 22.77
C HIS A 32 -18.57 10.13 21.35
N LEU A 33 -17.96 8.95 21.19
CA LEU A 33 -17.91 8.26 19.90
C LEU A 33 -19.30 7.97 19.37
N HIS A 34 -20.19 7.46 20.22
CA HIS A 34 -21.58 7.19 19.82
C HIS A 34 -22.27 8.47 19.34
N ALA A 35 -22.21 9.56 20.13
CA ALA A 35 -22.78 10.85 19.75
C ALA A 35 -22.20 11.40 18.43
N LEU A 36 -20.89 11.27 18.21
CA LEU A 36 -20.22 11.70 16.97
C LEU A 36 -20.56 10.83 15.76
N LEU A 37 -20.91 9.57 15.97
CA LEU A 37 -21.37 8.68 14.90
C LEU A 37 -22.83 8.98 14.55
N GLU A 38 -23.67 9.22 15.55
CA GLU A 38 -25.08 9.57 15.38
C GLU A 38 -25.26 10.93 14.69
N ASP A 39 -24.49 11.95 15.11
CA ASP A 39 -24.53 13.28 14.48
C ASP A 39 -23.79 13.33 13.12
N GLY A 40 -23.16 12.22 12.72
CA GLY A 40 -22.49 12.07 11.44
C GLY A 40 -21.13 12.78 11.33
N THR A 41 -20.61 13.37 12.41
CA THR A 41 -19.27 13.98 12.45
C THR A 41 -18.20 12.91 12.15
N LEU A 42 -18.33 11.72 12.74
CA LEU A 42 -17.47 10.59 12.49
C LEU A 42 -18.19 9.51 11.68
N GLN A 43 -17.40 8.74 10.94
CA GLN A 43 -17.83 7.52 10.27
C GLN A 43 -16.98 6.35 10.77
N LYS A 44 -17.62 5.22 11.05
CA LYS A 44 -16.92 3.99 11.43
C LYS A 44 -16.28 3.33 10.21
N LEU A 45 -14.99 3.05 10.30
CA LEU A 45 -14.21 2.42 9.23
C LEU A 45 -13.98 0.93 9.48
N SER A 46 -13.72 0.58 10.74
CA SER A 46 -13.61 -0.79 11.24
C SER A 46 -13.71 -0.78 12.77
N GLN A 47 -13.50 -1.91 13.45
CA GLN A 47 -13.52 -1.94 14.91
C GLN A 47 -12.44 -1.02 15.49
N GLY A 48 -12.88 -0.02 16.27
CA GLY A 48 -11.98 0.92 16.92
C GLY A 48 -11.32 1.95 16.00
N LEU A 49 -11.74 2.05 14.74
CA LEU A 49 -11.19 2.97 13.73
C LEU A 49 -12.31 3.82 13.11
N TYR A 50 -12.10 5.13 13.09
CA TYR A 50 -13.11 6.13 12.73
C TYR A 50 -12.49 7.23 11.86
N SER A 51 -13.23 7.77 10.89
CA SER A 51 -12.82 8.94 10.11
C SER A 51 -13.69 10.13 10.40
N TYR A 52 -13.10 11.32 10.45
CA TYR A 52 -13.84 12.55 10.22
C TYR A 52 -13.73 12.88 8.72
N PRO A 53 -14.73 12.56 7.87
CA PRO A 53 -14.59 12.73 6.43
C PRO A 53 -14.46 14.21 6.03
N LYS A 54 -13.84 14.45 4.87
CA LYS A 54 -13.97 15.75 4.19
C LYS A 54 -15.36 15.82 3.55
N GLU A 55 -15.93 17.01 3.51
CA GLU A 55 -17.16 17.28 2.79
C GLU A 55 -16.81 17.97 1.47
N THR A 56 -17.41 17.48 0.40
CA THR A 56 -17.32 18.05 -0.95
C THR A 56 -18.72 18.27 -1.49
N THR A 57 -18.85 18.94 -2.63
CA THR A 57 -20.12 19.09 -3.34
C THR A 57 -20.77 17.74 -3.68
N PHE A 58 -19.98 16.67 -3.78
CA PHE A 58 -20.42 15.30 -4.04
C PHE A 58 -20.64 14.47 -2.77
N GLY A 59 -20.61 15.10 -1.59
CA GLY A 59 -20.80 14.46 -0.31
C GLY A 59 -19.50 14.13 0.43
N LYS A 60 -19.59 13.17 1.35
CA LYS A 60 -18.49 12.78 2.25
C LYS A 60 -17.43 11.98 1.49
N THR A 61 -16.20 12.46 1.50
CA THR A 61 -15.07 11.79 0.85
C THR A 61 -14.47 10.74 1.79
N PRO A 62 -14.15 9.53 1.29
CA PRO A 62 -13.44 8.54 2.08
C PRO A 62 -12.04 9.04 2.49
N PRO A 63 -11.49 8.55 3.61
CA PRO A 63 -10.12 8.89 3.99
C PRO A 63 -9.13 8.38 2.96
N GLU A 64 -8.00 9.08 2.87
CA GLU A 64 -6.83 8.65 2.11
C GLU A 64 -6.37 7.27 2.58
N GLU A 65 -6.04 6.39 1.63
CA GLU A 65 -5.65 5.01 1.93
C GLU A 65 -4.43 4.95 2.84
N GLU A 66 -3.45 5.84 2.64
CA GLU A 66 -2.26 5.90 3.46
C GLU A 66 -2.59 6.28 4.92
N SER A 67 -3.42 7.30 5.13
CA SER A 67 -3.88 7.70 6.48
C SER A 67 -4.65 6.57 7.17
N LEU A 68 -5.52 5.89 6.42
CA LEU A 68 -6.29 4.75 6.91
C LEU A 68 -5.40 3.60 7.36
N VAL A 69 -4.44 3.19 6.52
CA VAL A 69 -3.51 2.09 6.80
C VAL A 69 -2.56 2.45 7.94
N ARG A 70 -2.04 3.67 7.97
CA ARG A 70 -1.21 4.21 9.06
C ARG A 70 -1.91 4.16 10.40
N SER A 71 -3.14 4.67 10.45
CA SER A 71 -4.01 4.61 11.63
C SER A 71 -4.55 3.21 11.93
N PHE A 72 -4.43 2.24 11.02
CA PHE A 72 -4.75 0.84 11.32
C PHE A 72 -3.53 0.08 11.89
N LEU A 73 -2.34 0.28 11.34
CA LEU A 73 -1.08 -0.38 11.75
C LEU A 73 -0.39 0.24 12.96
N LYS A 74 -0.61 1.54 13.21
CA LYS A 74 0.08 2.35 14.23
C LYS A 74 1.54 2.43 13.85
N ASP A 75 1.76 2.66 12.57
CA ASP A 75 3.04 2.59 11.93
C ASP A 75 3.03 3.43 10.67
N ASP A 76 4.17 4.04 10.41
CA ASP A 76 4.45 4.80 9.19
C ASP A 76 5.29 3.97 8.22
N ARG A 77 5.87 2.84 8.67
CA ARG A 77 6.68 1.93 7.86
C ARG A 77 5.80 0.86 7.21
N PHE A 78 5.20 1.23 6.09
CA PHE A 78 4.50 0.30 5.20
C PHE A 78 4.64 0.77 3.76
N LEU A 79 4.38 -0.12 2.81
CA LEU A 79 4.31 0.20 1.39
C LEU A 79 2.95 -0.24 0.86
N LEU A 80 2.19 0.72 0.34
CA LEU A 80 0.91 0.48 -0.31
C LEU A 80 1.15 0.30 -1.81
N THR A 81 0.61 -0.78 -2.37
CA THR A 81 0.73 -1.10 -3.79
C THR A 81 -0.49 -1.86 -4.29
N SER A 82 -0.57 -2.10 -5.60
CA SER A 82 -1.57 -2.96 -6.22
C SER A 82 -0.98 -3.60 -7.48
N PRO A 83 -1.53 -4.73 -7.96
CA PRO A 83 -1.12 -5.29 -9.24
C PRO A 83 -1.22 -4.28 -10.40
N ASN A 84 -2.19 -3.36 -10.36
CA ASN A 84 -2.34 -2.31 -11.37
C ASN A 84 -1.12 -1.39 -11.46
N ALA A 85 -0.29 -1.30 -10.42
CA ALA A 85 0.92 -0.50 -10.46
C ALA A 85 1.89 -1.02 -11.53
N TYR A 86 1.91 -2.33 -11.79
CA TYR A 86 2.77 -2.97 -12.80
C TYR A 86 2.56 -2.39 -14.21
N ASN A 87 1.38 -1.84 -14.51
CA ASN A 87 1.06 -1.24 -15.80
C ASN A 87 2.02 -0.09 -16.16
N SER A 88 2.53 0.62 -15.14
CA SER A 88 3.54 1.67 -15.33
C SER A 88 4.88 1.17 -15.88
N LEU A 89 5.16 -0.14 -15.77
CA LEU A 89 6.35 -0.76 -16.34
C LEU A 89 6.25 -0.97 -17.86
N GLY A 90 5.05 -0.89 -18.45
CA GLY A 90 4.84 -1.11 -19.88
C GLY A 90 5.03 -2.56 -20.33
N VAL A 91 4.80 -3.54 -19.45
CA VAL A 91 5.09 -4.97 -19.70
C VAL A 91 3.86 -5.81 -20.06
N GLY A 92 2.76 -5.17 -20.44
CA GLY A 92 1.53 -5.85 -20.87
C GLY A 92 0.59 -6.28 -19.75
N THR A 93 0.85 -5.88 -18.49
CA THR A 93 -0.16 -5.99 -17.43
C THR A 93 -1.25 -4.95 -17.70
N THR A 94 -2.43 -5.40 -18.13
CA THR A 94 -3.55 -4.51 -18.51
C THR A 94 -4.81 -4.82 -17.72
N GLN A 95 -4.85 -5.93 -16.98
CA GLN A 95 -6.00 -6.30 -16.18
C GLN A 95 -6.18 -5.31 -15.02
N LEU A 96 -7.44 -4.95 -14.76
CA LEU A 96 -7.80 -4.11 -13.60
C LEU A 96 -8.13 -4.97 -12.39
N TYR A 97 -7.35 -4.80 -11.33
CA TYR A 97 -7.51 -5.51 -10.06
C TYR A 97 -8.14 -4.61 -9.00
N ASN A 98 -9.20 -5.12 -8.37
CA ASN A 98 -9.73 -4.56 -7.12
C ASN A 98 -8.96 -5.12 -5.91
N LYS A 99 -7.63 -4.94 -5.90
CA LYS A 99 -6.72 -5.46 -4.88
C LYS A 99 -5.78 -4.38 -4.39
N ARG A 100 -5.76 -4.16 -3.07
CA ARG A 100 -4.81 -3.27 -2.39
C ARG A 100 -3.90 -4.08 -1.49
N THR A 101 -2.61 -4.09 -1.77
CA THR A 101 -1.62 -4.82 -0.98
C THR A 101 -0.88 -3.85 -0.07
N VAL A 102 -0.69 -4.23 1.19
CA VAL A 102 0.08 -3.46 2.18
C VAL A 102 1.23 -4.30 2.68
N TYR A 103 2.45 -4.01 2.21
CA TYR A 103 3.67 -4.57 2.79
C TYR A 103 3.98 -3.85 4.09
N ASN A 104 4.16 -4.61 5.16
CA ASN A 104 4.34 -4.07 6.50
C ASN A 104 5.09 -5.08 7.39
N HIS A 105 5.33 -4.72 8.65
CA HIS A 105 6.03 -5.58 9.63
C HIS A 105 5.14 -6.10 10.77
N LYS A 106 3.85 -5.74 10.81
CA LYS A 106 3.00 -5.92 12.01
C LYS A 106 1.83 -6.88 11.82
N ARG A 107 1.21 -6.91 10.65
CA ARG A 107 -0.04 -7.64 10.38
C ARG A 107 0.04 -8.39 9.06
N HIS A 108 -0.51 -9.60 9.07
CA HIS A 108 -0.74 -10.43 7.89
C HIS A 108 -2.23 -10.75 7.81
N GLY A 109 -2.79 -10.78 6.61
CA GLY A 109 -4.18 -11.21 6.38
C GLY A 109 -5.00 -10.19 5.60
N GLU A 110 -6.27 -10.52 5.40
CA GLU A 110 -7.25 -9.65 4.75
C GLU A 110 -8.00 -8.83 5.80
N PHE A 111 -8.14 -7.53 5.55
CA PHE A 111 -8.87 -6.63 6.41
C PHE A 111 -9.75 -5.69 5.58
N THR A 112 -10.99 -5.50 6.01
CA THR A 112 -11.90 -4.50 5.43
C THR A 112 -11.83 -3.22 6.25
N LEU A 113 -11.41 -2.13 5.61
CA LEU A 113 -11.27 -0.81 6.22
C LEU A 113 -12.06 0.20 5.38
N GLY A 114 -13.11 0.79 5.94
CA GLY A 114 -13.96 1.76 5.24
C GLY A 114 -14.54 1.20 3.93
N ASN A 115 -15.14 0.01 4.01
CA ASN A 115 -15.72 -0.76 2.89
C ASN A 115 -14.73 -1.13 1.77
N ARG A 116 -13.42 -1.03 2.02
CA ARG A 116 -12.38 -1.45 1.08
C ARG A 116 -11.59 -2.62 1.64
N LYS A 117 -11.32 -3.62 0.80
CA LYS A 117 -10.53 -4.80 1.17
C LYS A 117 -9.04 -4.54 0.95
N PHE A 118 -8.25 -4.79 1.98
CA PHE A 118 -6.78 -4.67 1.97
C PHE A 118 -6.15 -6.02 2.30
N PHE A 119 -5.06 -6.34 1.60
CA PHE A 119 -4.27 -7.55 1.76
C PHE A 119 -2.95 -7.18 2.43
N PHE A 120 -2.90 -7.35 3.74
CA PHE A 120 -1.71 -7.08 4.54
C PHE A 120 -0.76 -8.27 4.44
N ARG A 121 0.49 -7.98 4.06
CA ARG A 121 1.54 -8.98 3.90
C ARG A 121 2.76 -8.56 4.71
N ILE A 122 3.19 -9.43 5.62
CA ILE A 122 4.44 -9.23 6.34
C ILE A 122 5.60 -9.52 5.40
N LYS A 123 6.45 -8.51 5.18
CA LYS A 123 7.66 -8.61 4.38
C LYS A 123 8.84 -8.14 5.23
N PRO A 124 9.93 -8.92 5.36
CA PRO A 124 11.10 -8.48 6.12
C PRO A 124 11.66 -7.16 5.60
N HIS A 125 11.71 -7.01 4.27
CA HIS A 125 12.26 -5.83 3.61
C HIS A 125 11.33 -5.38 2.47
N PHE A 126 11.17 -4.07 2.36
CA PHE A 126 10.51 -3.34 1.27
C PHE A 126 11.00 -1.88 1.30
N PRO A 127 11.03 -1.17 0.16
CA PRO A 127 11.51 0.21 0.12
C PRO A 127 10.50 1.17 0.77
N LYS A 128 10.98 2.36 1.16
CA LYS A 128 10.14 3.42 1.75
C LYS A 128 9.14 4.02 0.75
N LYS A 129 9.48 4.01 -0.53
CA LYS A 129 8.67 4.50 -1.63
C LYS A 129 8.70 3.49 -2.76
N LEU A 130 7.65 3.46 -3.56
CA LEU A 130 7.59 2.62 -4.75
C LEU A 130 8.58 3.17 -5.79
N THR A 131 9.46 2.31 -6.30
CA THR A 131 10.36 2.61 -7.43
C THR A 131 10.10 1.63 -8.56
N GLU A 132 10.49 1.97 -9.80
CA GLU A 132 10.32 1.08 -10.94
C GLU A 132 11.07 -0.24 -10.75
N GLU A 133 12.27 -0.21 -10.18
CA GLU A 133 13.10 -1.40 -9.94
C GLU A 133 12.45 -2.33 -8.93
N PHE A 134 11.96 -1.78 -7.81
CA PHE A 134 11.21 -2.57 -6.84
C PHE A 134 9.94 -3.14 -7.47
N LEU A 135 9.23 -2.35 -8.27
CA LEU A 135 7.98 -2.76 -8.88
C LEU A 135 8.18 -3.93 -9.87
N LEU A 136 9.27 -3.93 -10.63
CA LEU A 136 9.63 -5.05 -11.51
C LEU A 136 9.95 -6.31 -10.69
N VAL A 137 10.73 -6.17 -9.61
CA VAL A 137 11.04 -7.30 -8.72
C VAL A 137 9.76 -7.84 -8.04
N ASP A 138 8.86 -6.94 -7.63
CA ASP A 138 7.58 -7.30 -7.03
C ASP A 138 6.65 -7.99 -8.03
N LEU A 139 6.63 -7.54 -9.29
CA LEU A 139 5.93 -8.22 -10.39
C LEU A 139 6.42 -9.66 -10.53
N VAL A 140 7.73 -9.88 -10.64
CA VAL A 140 8.29 -11.23 -10.78
C VAL A 140 8.00 -12.10 -9.55
N ASN A 141 8.04 -11.51 -8.35
CA ASN A 141 7.66 -12.21 -7.12
C ASN A 141 6.20 -12.68 -7.11
N ASN A 142 5.30 -11.93 -7.75
CA ASN A 142 3.85 -12.16 -7.71
C ASN A 142 3.27 -12.63 -9.05
N LEU A 143 4.09 -12.93 -10.06
CA LEU A 143 3.68 -13.24 -11.42
C LEU A 143 2.63 -14.36 -11.47
N GLY A 144 2.78 -15.39 -10.63
CA GLY A 144 1.83 -16.51 -10.56
C GLY A 144 0.46 -16.16 -9.96
N THR A 145 0.26 -14.92 -9.50
CA THR A 145 -1.03 -14.44 -8.96
C THR A 145 -1.78 -13.54 -9.93
N LEU A 146 -1.18 -13.28 -11.10
CA LEU A 146 -1.74 -12.47 -12.16
C LEU A 146 -2.59 -13.32 -13.11
N ALA A 147 -3.61 -12.71 -13.70
CA ALA A 147 -4.47 -13.31 -14.70
C ALA A 147 -3.86 -13.25 -16.12
N GLU A 148 -2.88 -12.37 -16.32
CA GLU A 148 -2.13 -12.24 -17.57
C GLU A 148 -1.36 -13.51 -17.93
N ASP A 149 -1.08 -13.69 -19.24
CA ASP A 149 -0.19 -14.75 -19.71
C ASP A 149 1.23 -14.52 -19.15
N GLN A 150 1.69 -15.46 -18.33
CA GLN A 150 2.97 -15.32 -17.64
C GLN A 150 4.15 -15.29 -18.61
N ASN A 151 4.08 -16.03 -19.72
CA ASN A 151 5.18 -16.09 -20.69
C ASN A 151 5.27 -14.78 -21.48
N GLU A 152 4.12 -14.20 -21.85
CA GLU A 152 4.08 -12.89 -22.52
C GLU A 152 4.61 -11.77 -21.61
N VAL A 153 4.16 -11.74 -20.36
CA VAL A 153 4.67 -10.77 -19.37
C VAL A 153 6.17 -10.94 -19.15
N LEU A 154 6.66 -12.18 -19.04
CA LEU A 154 8.11 -12.44 -18.92
C LEU A 154 8.89 -11.95 -20.13
N LYS A 155 8.39 -12.20 -21.35
CA LYS A 155 8.99 -11.67 -22.59
C LYS A 155 9.17 -10.15 -22.52
N ASN A 156 8.13 -9.44 -22.12
CA ASN A 156 8.16 -7.98 -22.02
C ASN A 156 9.06 -7.49 -20.88
N ILE A 157 9.12 -8.24 -19.76
CA ILE A 157 10.07 -7.96 -18.67
C ILE A 157 11.50 -8.03 -19.20
N PHE A 158 11.88 -9.02 -20.00
CA PHE A 158 13.23 -9.11 -20.56
C PHE A 158 13.59 -7.85 -21.36
N SER A 159 12.66 -7.34 -22.18
CA SER A 159 12.83 -6.10 -22.93
C SER A 159 12.89 -4.87 -22.02
N LYS A 160 12.02 -4.77 -20.99
CA LYS A 160 12.01 -3.64 -20.05
C LYS A 160 13.29 -3.57 -19.21
N ILE A 161 13.83 -4.70 -18.78
CA ILE A 161 15.14 -4.77 -18.12
C ILE A 161 16.22 -4.13 -18.99
N GLN A 162 16.08 -4.15 -20.32
CA GLN A 162 17.08 -3.58 -21.21
C GLN A 162 17.23 -2.05 -21.11
N VAL A 163 16.20 -1.35 -20.64
CA VAL A 163 16.19 0.12 -20.60
C VAL A 163 16.24 0.67 -19.18
N MET A 164 16.33 -0.20 -18.17
CA MET A 164 16.41 0.17 -16.76
C MET A 164 17.86 0.30 -16.29
N ASP A 165 18.04 1.04 -15.19
CA ASP A 165 19.31 1.16 -14.46
C ASP A 165 19.70 -0.21 -13.86
N ALA A 166 20.71 -0.85 -14.46
CA ALA A 166 21.11 -2.21 -14.11
C ALA A 166 21.54 -2.33 -12.63
N LYS A 167 22.30 -1.34 -12.12
CA LYS A 167 22.81 -1.36 -10.75
C LYS A 167 21.68 -1.23 -9.72
N LYS A 168 20.73 -0.31 -9.96
CA LYS A 168 19.56 -0.17 -9.08
C LYS A 168 18.65 -1.39 -9.12
N LEU A 169 18.50 -2.01 -10.29
CA LEU A 169 17.67 -3.19 -10.46
C LEU A 169 18.31 -4.43 -9.82
N GLU A 170 19.62 -4.60 -9.95
CA GLU A 170 20.36 -5.67 -9.28
C GLU A 170 20.23 -5.53 -7.76
N ARG A 171 20.48 -4.33 -7.24
CA ARG A 171 20.30 -4.03 -5.81
C ARG A 171 18.88 -4.36 -5.33
N SER A 172 17.87 -3.92 -6.07
CA SER A 172 16.47 -4.20 -5.73
C SER A 172 16.15 -5.70 -5.78
N THR A 173 16.75 -6.43 -6.73
CA THR A 173 16.60 -7.89 -6.86
C THR A 173 17.23 -8.60 -5.67
N LEU A 174 18.42 -8.18 -5.23
CA LEU A 174 19.11 -8.74 -4.07
C LEU A 174 18.35 -8.45 -2.76
N GLU A 175 17.85 -7.23 -2.58
CA GLU A 175 17.15 -6.81 -1.36
C GLU A 175 15.71 -7.39 -1.26
N TYR A 176 14.96 -7.40 -2.36
CA TYR A 176 13.51 -7.64 -2.34
C TYR A 176 13.04 -8.87 -3.13
N GLY A 177 13.93 -9.50 -3.90
CA GLY A 177 13.60 -10.67 -4.69
C GLY A 177 13.39 -11.93 -3.84
N SER A 178 12.33 -12.68 -4.15
CA SER A 178 12.21 -14.08 -3.74
C SER A 178 13.31 -14.93 -4.36
N VAL A 179 13.52 -16.15 -3.85
CA VAL A 179 14.49 -17.08 -4.43
C VAL A 179 14.23 -17.32 -5.93
N LYS A 180 12.95 -17.47 -6.32
CA LYS A 180 12.55 -17.62 -7.73
C LYS A 180 12.90 -16.37 -8.55
N ALA A 181 12.55 -15.18 -8.05
CA ALA A 181 12.83 -13.93 -8.74
C ALA A 181 14.33 -13.69 -8.91
N LYS A 182 15.15 -13.97 -7.88
CA LYS A 182 16.61 -13.86 -7.94
C LYS A 182 17.21 -14.78 -8.99
N LYS A 183 16.78 -16.05 -9.02
CA LYS A 183 17.23 -17.03 -10.02
C LYS A 183 16.90 -16.60 -11.46
N LEU A 184 15.77 -15.91 -11.64
CA LEU A 184 15.38 -15.40 -12.95
C LEU A 184 16.15 -14.12 -13.33
N LEU A 185 16.24 -13.14 -12.43
CA LEU A 185 16.70 -11.79 -12.74
C LEU A 185 18.22 -11.63 -12.72
N LEU A 186 18.92 -12.23 -11.76
CA LEU A 186 20.36 -12.00 -11.58
C LEU A 186 21.20 -12.45 -12.79
N PRO A 187 20.98 -13.62 -13.42
CA PRO A 187 21.73 -14.00 -14.61
C PRO A 187 21.57 -13.00 -15.76
N LEU A 188 20.36 -12.48 -15.94
CA LEU A 188 20.06 -11.50 -16.99
C LEU A 188 20.82 -10.21 -16.79
N LEU A 189 20.94 -9.73 -15.55
CA LEU A 189 21.64 -8.50 -15.22
C LEU A 189 23.16 -8.66 -15.41
N ALA A 190 23.73 -9.79 -14.99
CA ALA A 190 25.15 -10.08 -15.16
C ALA A 190 25.58 -10.14 -16.64
N HIS A 191 24.75 -10.71 -17.51
CA HIS A 191 25.04 -10.73 -18.95
C HIS A 191 25.07 -9.33 -19.58
N ARG A 192 24.31 -8.37 -19.06
CA ARG A 192 24.30 -6.99 -19.58
C ARG A 192 25.58 -6.25 -19.25
N GLU A 193 26.07 -6.38 -18.02
CA GLU A 193 27.32 -5.74 -17.63
C GLU A 193 28.47 -6.22 -18.51
N ASN A 194 28.57 -7.54 -18.75
CA ASN A 194 29.62 -8.10 -19.62
C ASN A 194 29.54 -7.64 -21.08
N THR A 195 28.33 -7.34 -21.60
CA THR A 195 28.17 -6.83 -22.97
C THR A 195 28.47 -5.33 -23.06
N GLN A 196 28.31 -4.59 -21.96
CA GLN A 196 28.57 -3.16 -21.89
C GLN A 196 30.07 -2.81 -21.80
N TYR A 197 30.91 -3.75 -21.35
CA TYR A 197 32.38 -3.60 -21.28
C TYR A 197 33.14 -4.36 -22.38
N ALA A 198 32.46 -4.85 -23.43
CA ALA A 198 33.05 -5.63 -24.52
C ALA A 198 33.57 -4.79 -25.70
N PHE A 199 33.90 -3.51 -25.47
CA PHE A 199 34.45 -2.59 -26.48
C PHE A 199 35.82 -2.05 -26.08
#